data_AF-A0A8H8JWF2-F1
#
_entry.id   AF-A0A8H8JWF2-F1
#
_cell.length_a   1.000
_cell.length_b   1.000
_cell.length_c   1.000
_cell.angle_alpha   90.00
_cell.angle_beta   90.00
_cell.angle_gamma   90.00
#
_symmetry.space_group_name_H-M   'P 1'
#
loop_
_entity.id
_entity.type
_entity.pdbx_description
1 polymer ?
#
loop_
_entity_poly.entity_id
_entity_poly.type
_entity_poly.pdbx_seq_one_letter_code
_entity_poly.pdbx_strand_id
1 'polypeptide(L)'
;MHPTEIVPHREHEADFYIKRGTRELAINLILGLGLPLLTIPLYYVVQCFRYTIVEDVGCWPASYLTPWALILAQLWPVLISLVSLVYAVFTLREFMRTRRQFSRVLSESGTNLNLSRFFRLMALVSTDVICTVPLSLYFLIQNAVIFPYTWASWEVIHKHTGEVATNSQKQISAIPGSKTSFEFNRWSIPGCAFLFFMYFGLSSDARRQYKLVFWNMVSPLGFKPPTPNPKNNAQSSTRRLDPNKNLDAPPETVCTSLGTQTLVNQVDELDSGSEMGHTTLPSEVKIPDLESRV
;
A
#
# COMPACT_ATOMS: atom_id res chain seq x y z
N MET A 1 44.99 2.92 41.39
CA MET A 1 43.66 2.29 41.45
C MET A 1 42.89 2.83 40.26
N HIS A 2 42.84 2.06 39.17
CA HIS A 2 42.34 2.49 37.87
C HIS A 2 40.81 2.38 37.87
N PRO A 3 40.05 3.41 37.44
CA PRO A 3 38.60 3.26 37.30
C PRO A 3 38.34 2.33 36.11
N THR A 4 37.60 1.25 36.35
CA THR A 4 37.08 0.37 35.32
C THR A 4 35.95 1.09 34.57
N GLU A 5 36.23 1.46 33.33
CA GLU A 5 35.27 2.01 32.38
C GLU A 5 34.33 0.88 31.92
N ILE A 6 33.11 0.86 32.45
CA ILE A 6 32.06 -0.13 32.10
C ILE A 6 31.15 0.49 31.04
N VAL A 7 31.60 0.63 29.79
CA VAL A 7 30.69 0.78 28.63
C VAL A 7 31.39 0.25 27.37
N PRO A 8 30.97 -0.93 26.83
CA PRO A 8 30.99 -1.06 25.37
C PRO A 8 29.79 -1.83 24.77
N HIS A 9 28.99 -2.54 25.56
CA HIS A 9 27.99 -3.47 25.00
C HIS A 9 26.74 -2.76 24.45
N ARG A 10 26.36 -1.63 25.06
CA ARG A 10 25.12 -0.90 24.72
C ARG A 10 25.25 -0.05 23.45
N GLU A 11 26.45 0.43 23.16
CA GLU A 11 26.74 1.24 21.96
C GLU A 11 26.78 0.37 20.69
N HIS A 12 27.43 -0.80 20.75
CA HIS A 12 27.43 -1.76 19.64
C HIS A 12 26.03 -2.28 19.29
N GLU A 13 25.15 -2.47 20.29
CA GLU A 13 23.75 -2.83 20.03
C GLU A 13 22.99 -1.69 19.34
N ALA A 14 23.11 -0.46 19.82
CA ALA A 14 22.48 0.70 19.23
C ALA A 14 22.89 0.91 17.76
N ASP A 15 24.19 0.79 17.46
CA ASP A 15 24.70 0.88 16.09
C ASP A 15 24.16 -0.23 15.19
N PHE A 16 24.05 -1.45 15.70
CA PHE A 16 23.45 -2.56 14.96
C PHE A 16 21.96 -2.33 14.67
N TYR A 17 21.21 -1.81 15.64
CA TYR A 17 19.79 -1.48 15.45
C TYR A 17 19.59 -0.34 14.44
N ILE A 18 20.40 0.73 14.54
CA ILE A 18 20.35 1.87 13.60
C ILE A 18 20.69 1.40 12.19
N LYS A 19 21.75 0.60 12.02
CA LYS A 19 22.16 0.05 10.72
C LYS A 19 21.11 -0.88 10.11
N ARG A 20 20.38 -1.65 10.93
CA ARG A 20 19.23 -2.43 10.45
C ARG A 20 18.11 -1.52 9.96
N GLY A 21 17.76 -0.49 10.73
CA GLY A 21 16.71 0.47 10.36
C GLY A 21 17.00 1.19 9.04
N THR A 22 18.24 1.64 8.82
CA THR A 22 18.63 2.31 7.56
C THR A 22 18.59 1.36 6.37
N ARG A 23 18.97 0.09 6.54
CA ARG A 23 18.87 -0.93 5.48
C ARG A 23 17.42 -1.19 5.08
N GLU A 24 16.51 -1.38 6.04
CA GLU A 24 15.10 -1.63 5.73
C GLU A 24 14.46 -0.40 5.07
N LEU A 25 14.79 0.81 5.51
CA LEU A 25 14.35 2.05 4.87
C LEU A 25 14.88 2.15 3.43
N ALA A 26 16.15 1.85 3.20
CA ALA A 26 16.74 1.87 1.86
C ALA A 26 16.06 0.86 0.92
N ILE A 27 15.78 -0.35 1.40
CA ILE A 27 15.05 -1.37 0.62
C ILE A 27 13.65 -0.88 0.25
N ASN A 28 12.90 -0.35 1.23
CA ASN A 28 11.56 0.18 0.99
C ASN A 28 11.56 1.36 0.00
N LEU A 29 12.56 2.24 0.08
CA LEU A 29 12.73 3.35 -0.86
C LEU A 29 13.10 2.86 -2.26
N ILE A 30 14.00 1.90 -2.39
CA ILE A 30 14.39 1.35 -3.70
C ILE A 30 13.20 0.61 -4.34
N LEU A 31 12.41 -0.14 -3.57
CA LEU A 31 11.22 -0.80 -4.10
C LEU A 31 10.10 0.19 -4.43
N GLY A 32 9.86 1.17 -3.55
CA GLY A 32 8.78 2.15 -3.71
C GLY A 32 9.04 3.22 -4.77
N LEU A 33 10.29 3.64 -4.94
CA LEU A 33 10.68 4.72 -5.88
C LEU A 33 11.47 4.19 -7.08
N GLY A 34 12.32 3.18 -6.88
CA GLY A 34 13.13 2.61 -7.95
C GLY A 34 12.30 1.88 -9.01
N LEU A 35 11.23 1.17 -8.61
CA LEU A 35 10.31 0.54 -9.58
C LEU A 35 9.61 1.58 -10.47
N PRO A 36 8.96 2.63 -9.93
CA PRO A 36 8.43 3.72 -10.76
C PRO A 36 9.49 4.35 -11.68
N LEU A 37 10.66 4.71 -11.15
CA LEU A 37 11.74 5.32 -11.92
C LEU A 37 12.24 4.44 -13.06
N LEU A 38 12.19 3.12 -12.90
CA LEU A 38 12.49 2.16 -13.95
C LEU A 38 11.36 2.06 -14.99
N THR A 39 10.10 2.03 -14.55
CA THR A 39 8.96 1.83 -15.45
C THR A 39 8.65 3.04 -16.34
N ILE A 40 8.96 4.28 -15.90
CA ILE A 40 8.73 5.50 -16.68
C ILE A 40 9.45 5.48 -18.05
N PRO A 41 10.78 5.32 -18.12
CA PRO A 41 11.48 5.30 -19.41
C PRO A 41 11.09 4.08 -20.24
N LEU A 42 10.76 2.95 -19.61
CA LEU A 42 10.29 1.76 -20.31
C LEU A 42 8.92 1.97 -20.97
N TYR A 43 8.02 2.68 -20.29
CA TYR A 43 6.72 3.05 -20.83
C TYR A 43 6.85 4.05 -21.98
N TYR A 44 7.80 5.00 -21.89
CA TYR A 44 8.02 6.00 -22.94
C TYR A 44 8.31 5.37 -24.31
N VAL A 45 9.05 4.25 -24.36
CA VAL A 45 9.36 3.53 -25.61
C VAL A 45 8.12 3.09 -26.39
N VAL A 46 6.99 2.86 -25.70
CA VAL A 46 5.75 2.32 -26.27
C VAL A 46 4.61 3.35 -26.26
N GLN A 47 4.90 4.58 -25.83
CA GLN A 47 3.94 5.66 -25.73
C GLN A 47 3.71 6.31 -27.10
N CYS A 48 2.45 6.35 -27.56
CA CYS A 48 2.08 6.91 -28.86
C CYS A 48 1.49 8.32 -28.80
N PHE A 49 0.78 8.67 -27.72
CA PHE A 49 0.25 10.00 -27.44
C PHE A 49 0.60 10.40 -26.01
N ARG A 50 0.49 11.69 -25.67
CA ARG A 50 0.76 12.16 -24.30
C ARG A 50 -0.17 11.47 -23.30
N TYR A 51 -1.45 11.45 -23.63
CA TYR A 51 -2.50 10.64 -23.03
C TYR A 51 -3.69 10.62 -23.98
N THR A 52 -4.66 9.75 -23.70
CA THR A 52 -5.94 9.76 -24.37
C THR A 52 -7.07 10.11 -23.41
N ILE A 53 -8.07 10.85 -23.90
CA ILE A 53 -9.31 11.11 -23.17
C ILE A 53 -10.35 10.15 -23.70
N VAL A 54 -10.84 9.29 -22.82
CA VAL A 54 -11.93 8.35 -23.10
C VAL A 54 -13.22 8.92 -22.53
N GLU A 55 -14.24 9.05 -23.38
CA GLU A 55 -15.59 9.47 -22.97
C GLU A 55 -16.12 8.57 -21.82
N ASP A 56 -16.78 9.16 -20.82
CA ASP A 56 -17.23 8.54 -19.54
C ASP A 56 -16.15 8.02 -18.57
N VAL A 57 -14.87 7.94 -18.97
CA VAL A 57 -13.77 7.44 -18.12
C VAL A 57 -12.80 8.56 -17.71
N GLY A 58 -12.42 9.42 -18.65
CA GLY A 58 -11.45 10.50 -18.44
C GLY A 58 -10.07 10.21 -19.03
N CYS A 59 -9.02 10.66 -18.36
CA CYS A 59 -7.63 10.55 -18.83
C CYS A 59 -7.12 9.12 -18.68
N TRP A 60 -6.56 8.57 -19.77
CA TRP A 60 -6.00 7.23 -19.82
C TRP A 60 -4.63 7.21 -20.50
N PRO A 61 -3.68 6.36 -20.04
CA PRO A 61 -2.40 6.19 -20.70
C PRO A 61 -2.58 5.70 -22.15
N ALA A 62 -1.99 6.43 -23.10
CA ALA A 62 -2.01 6.06 -24.51
C ALA A 62 -0.75 5.25 -24.85
N SER A 63 -0.92 3.96 -25.08
CA SER A 63 0.15 3.06 -25.53
C SER A 63 -0.28 2.30 -26.77
N TYR A 64 0.70 1.98 -27.62
CA TYR A 64 0.45 1.19 -28.83
C TYR A 64 0.47 -0.30 -28.46
N LEU A 65 -0.62 -1.03 -28.70
CA LEU A 65 -0.76 -2.44 -28.33
C LEU A 65 0.12 -3.33 -29.22
N THR A 66 1.40 -3.40 -28.87
CA THR A 66 2.45 -4.16 -29.56
C THR A 66 3.01 -5.23 -28.63
N PRO A 67 3.69 -6.27 -29.17
CA PRO A 67 4.40 -7.23 -28.35
C PRO A 67 5.41 -6.58 -27.38
N TRP A 68 6.05 -5.48 -27.78
CA TRP A 68 6.96 -4.73 -26.92
C TRP A 68 6.24 -4.02 -25.77
N ALA A 69 5.03 -3.49 -25.99
CA ALA A 69 4.24 -2.89 -24.92
C ALA A 69 3.86 -3.90 -23.83
N LEU A 70 3.62 -5.16 -24.20
CA LEU A 70 3.40 -6.20 -23.20
C LEU A 70 4.63 -6.43 -22.33
N ILE A 71 5.81 -6.57 -22.94
CA ILE A 71 7.03 -6.88 -22.20
C ILE A 71 7.48 -5.67 -21.37
N LEU A 72 7.44 -4.47 -21.95
CA LEU A 72 8.00 -3.26 -21.33
C LEU A 72 7.06 -2.60 -20.33
N ALA A 73 5.74 -2.73 -20.48
CA ALA A 73 4.77 -2.10 -19.59
C ALA A 73 3.87 -3.11 -18.86
N GLN A 74 3.27 -4.07 -19.56
CA GLN A 74 2.22 -4.93 -18.98
C GLN A 74 2.75 -6.12 -18.16
N LEU A 75 3.99 -6.54 -18.39
CA LEU A 75 4.61 -7.70 -17.74
C LEU A 75 5.03 -7.40 -16.29
N TRP A 76 5.41 -6.15 -15.99
CA TRP A 76 5.93 -5.76 -14.68
C TRP A 76 4.97 -6.03 -13.51
N PRO A 77 3.67 -5.68 -13.58
CA PRO A 77 2.71 -6.03 -12.53
C PRO A 77 2.61 -7.54 -12.28
N VAL A 78 2.70 -8.36 -13.34
CA VAL A 78 2.66 -9.82 -13.21
C VAL A 78 3.91 -10.33 -12.50
N LEU A 79 5.09 -9.88 -12.91
CA LEU A 79 6.36 -10.26 -12.26
C LEU A 79 6.37 -9.88 -10.77
N ILE A 80 5.98 -8.65 -10.45
CA ILE A 80 5.90 -8.18 -9.06
C ILE A 80 4.90 -9.03 -8.27
N SER A 81 3.73 -9.32 -8.84
CA SER A 81 2.72 -10.13 -8.15
C SER A 81 3.17 -11.58 -7.91
N LEU A 82 3.93 -12.18 -8.83
CA LEU A 82 4.49 -13.53 -8.67
C LEU A 82 5.58 -13.56 -7.61
N VAL A 83 6.46 -12.55 -7.59
CA VAL A 83 7.48 -12.41 -6.54
C VAL A 83 6.80 -12.25 -5.18
N SER A 84 5.80 -11.39 -5.07
CA SER A 84 4.99 -11.22 -3.86
C SER A 84 4.30 -12.52 -3.43
N LEU A 85 3.77 -13.31 -4.36
CA LEU A 85 3.19 -14.62 -4.07
C LEU A 85 4.21 -15.57 -3.44
N VAL A 86 5.40 -15.66 -4.01
CA VAL A 86 6.47 -16.51 -3.47
C VAL A 86 6.79 -16.08 -2.03
N TYR A 87 7.05 -14.80 -1.79
CA TYR A 87 7.33 -14.29 -0.44
C TYR A 87 6.17 -14.49 0.53
N ALA A 88 4.93 -14.28 0.08
CA ALA A 88 3.73 -14.49 0.90
C ALA A 88 3.59 -15.96 1.33
N VAL A 89 3.81 -16.91 0.41
CA VAL A 89 3.75 -18.35 0.70
C VAL A 89 4.85 -18.76 1.69
N PHE A 90 6.09 -18.30 1.48
CA PHE A 90 7.18 -18.57 2.42
C PHE A 90 6.89 -18.00 3.81
N THR A 91 6.46 -16.74 3.87
CA THR A 91 6.14 -16.07 5.14
C THR A 91 4.99 -16.77 5.85
N LEU A 92 3.93 -17.15 5.13
CA LEU A 92 2.79 -17.86 5.69
C LEU A 92 3.19 -19.26 6.18
N ARG A 93 4.03 -19.98 5.44
CA ARG A 93 4.54 -21.30 5.85
C ARG A 93 5.33 -21.24 7.15
N GLU A 94 6.29 -20.32 7.24
CA GLU A 94 7.11 -20.17 8.45
C GLU A 94 6.28 -19.66 9.63
N PHE A 95 5.31 -18.79 9.38
CA PHE A 95 4.35 -18.37 10.39
C PHE A 95 3.53 -19.54 10.92
N MET A 96 3.00 -20.39 10.04
CA MET A 96 2.20 -21.56 10.45
C MET A 96 3.04 -22.57 11.24
N ARG A 97 4.31 -22.76 10.87
CA ARG A 97 5.25 -23.61 11.60
C ARG A 97 5.59 -23.08 12.99
N THR A 98 5.77 -21.77 13.10
CA THR A 98 6.31 -21.13 14.31
C THR A 98 5.22 -20.52 15.20
N ARG A 99 3.94 -20.61 14.81
CA ARG A 99 2.80 -19.93 15.46
C ARG A 99 2.76 -20.02 16.99
N ARG A 100 3.12 -21.18 17.56
CA ARG A 100 3.14 -21.41 19.01
C ARG A 100 4.28 -20.68 19.73
N GLN A 101 5.45 -20.60 19.11
CA GLN A 101 6.63 -19.89 19.65
C GLN A 101 6.54 -18.38 19.36
N PHE A 102 5.99 -18.03 18.20
CA PHE A 102 5.82 -16.66 17.75
C PHE A 102 5.01 -15.81 18.72
N SER A 103 3.97 -16.39 19.34
CA SER A 103 3.16 -15.69 20.34
C SER A 103 3.96 -15.26 21.58
N ARG A 104 4.97 -16.05 21.98
CA ARG A 104 5.86 -15.72 23.10
C ARG A 104 6.92 -14.69 22.72
N VAL A 105 7.53 -14.86 21.55
CA VAL A 105 8.54 -13.92 21.02
C VAL A 105 7.94 -12.54 20.81
N LEU A 106 6.71 -12.43 20.29
CA LEU A 106 6.05 -11.14 20.07
C LEU A 106 5.74 -10.42 21.40
N SER A 107 5.39 -11.16 22.45
CA SER A 107 5.18 -10.59 23.79
C SER A 107 6.49 -10.18 24.47
N GLU A 108 7.61 -10.84 24.14
CA GLU A 108 8.93 -10.59 24.74
C GLU A 108 9.72 -9.51 23.99
N SER A 109 9.46 -9.30 22.69
CA SER A 109 10.23 -8.37 21.84
C SER A 109 10.02 -6.88 22.16
N GLY A 110 9.22 -6.53 23.16
CA GLY A 110 8.95 -5.13 23.54
C GLY A 110 8.22 -4.30 22.47
N THR A 111 7.85 -4.91 21.33
CA THR A 111 7.12 -4.24 20.26
C THR A 111 5.64 -4.09 20.64
N ASN A 112 5.03 -2.94 20.37
CA ASN A 112 3.59 -2.69 20.53
C ASN A 112 2.70 -3.50 19.55
N LEU A 113 3.22 -4.59 18.98
CA LEU A 113 2.55 -5.43 17.99
C LEU A 113 1.78 -6.57 18.70
N ASN A 114 0.46 -6.46 18.70
CA ASN A 114 -0.42 -7.54 19.15
C ASN A 114 -0.50 -8.65 18.10
N LEU A 115 -0.52 -9.92 18.51
CA LEU A 115 -0.68 -11.09 17.63
C LEU A 115 -1.89 -10.97 16.70
N SER A 116 -3.00 -10.40 17.19
CA SER A 116 -4.21 -10.15 16.39
C SER A 116 -3.96 -9.18 15.23
N ARG A 117 -3.18 -8.12 15.45
CA ARG A 117 -2.81 -7.14 14.41
C ARG A 117 -1.94 -7.80 13.35
N PHE A 118 -0.95 -8.58 13.76
CA PHE A 118 -0.07 -9.31 12.84
C PHE A 118 -0.85 -10.30 11.97
N PHE A 119 -1.75 -11.10 12.57
CA PHE A 119 -2.56 -12.06 11.81
C PHE A 119 -3.44 -11.37 10.76
N ARG A 120 -4.00 -10.21 11.09
CA ARG A 120 -4.81 -9.41 10.16
C ARG A 120 -3.98 -8.84 9.01
N LEU A 121 -2.74 -8.42 9.27
CA LEU A 121 -1.79 -8.01 8.23
C LEU A 121 -1.47 -9.18 7.29
N MET A 122 -1.19 -10.36 7.84
CA MET A 122 -0.93 -11.57 7.04
C MET A 122 -2.14 -11.97 6.19
N ALA A 123 -3.34 -11.88 6.73
CA ALA A 123 -4.58 -12.16 6.00
C ALA A 123 -4.83 -11.14 4.87
N LEU A 124 -4.56 -9.85 5.12
CA LEU A 124 -4.62 -8.80 4.09
C LEU A 124 -3.67 -9.12 2.94
N VAL A 125 -2.39 -9.37 3.23
CA VAL A 125 -1.37 -9.69 2.21
C VAL A 125 -1.74 -10.96 1.44
N SER A 126 -2.26 -11.99 2.11
CA SER A 126 -2.70 -13.21 1.45
C SER A 126 -3.88 -12.95 0.51
N THR A 127 -4.84 -12.13 0.94
CA THR A 127 -6.02 -11.77 0.12
C THR A 127 -5.59 -10.95 -1.09
N ASP A 128 -4.70 -9.98 -0.89
CA ASP A 128 -4.13 -9.16 -1.97
C ASP A 128 -3.47 -10.04 -3.03
N VAL A 129 -2.59 -10.95 -2.65
CA VAL A 129 -1.91 -11.84 -3.58
C VAL A 129 -2.88 -12.77 -4.33
N ILE A 130 -3.87 -13.34 -3.63
CA ILE A 130 -4.88 -14.23 -4.23
C ILE A 130 -5.74 -13.49 -5.25
N CYS A 131 -6.02 -12.21 -5.03
CA CYS A 131 -6.79 -11.39 -5.97
C CYS A 131 -5.92 -10.84 -7.12
N THR A 132 -4.73 -10.34 -6.81
CA THR A 132 -3.88 -9.59 -7.74
C THR A 132 -3.18 -10.50 -8.76
N VAL A 133 -2.75 -11.71 -8.39
CA VAL A 133 -2.05 -12.61 -9.33
C VAL A 133 -2.96 -13.13 -10.45
N PRO A 134 -4.16 -13.69 -10.17
CA PRO A 134 -5.04 -14.15 -11.26
C PRO A 134 -5.50 -12.99 -12.13
N LEU A 135 -5.74 -11.83 -11.52
CA LEU A 135 -6.19 -10.64 -12.21
C LEU A 135 -5.11 -10.07 -13.14
N SER A 136 -3.86 -9.95 -12.66
CA SER A 136 -2.74 -9.46 -13.47
C SER A 136 -2.47 -10.40 -14.65
N LEU A 137 -2.57 -11.71 -14.43
CA LEU A 137 -2.47 -12.72 -15.48
C LEU A 137 -3.64 -12.64 -16.49
N TYR A 138 -4.87 -12.46 -16.01
CA TYR A 138 -6.04 -12.28 -16.87
C TYR A 138 -5.86 -11.08 -17.81
N PHE A 139 -5.47 -9.91 -17.28
CA PHE A 139 -5.22 -8.73 -18.10
C PHE A 139 -4.07 -8.93 -19.08
N LEU A 140 -2.98 -9.60 -18.67
CA LEU A 140 -1.88 -9.91 -19.58
C LEU A 140 -2.36 -10.78 -20.75
N ILE A 141 -3.15 -11.84 -20.48
CA ILE A 141 -3.68 -12.73 -21.51
C ILE A 141 -4.64 -11.98 -22.44
N GLN A 142 -5.55 -11.16 -21.91
CA GLN A 142 -6.47 -10.36 -22.73
C GLN A 142 -5.70 -9.43 -23.68
N ASN A 143 -4.71 -8.70 -23.17
CA ASN A 143 -3.88 -7.82 -24.01
C ASN A 143 -3.00 -8.61 -25.01
N ALA A 144 -2.63 -9.85 -24.69
CA ALA A 144 -1.87 -10.72 -25.57
C ALA A 144 -2.71 -11.42 -26.65
N VAL A 145 -4.02 -11.52 -26.49
CA VAL A 145 -4.89 -12.11 -27.53
C VAL A 145 -5.32 -11.04 -28.54
N ILE A 146 -5.45 -9.79 -28.10
CA ILE A 146 -6.01 -8.68 -28.89
C ILE A 146 -4.90 -7.92 -29.65
N PHE A 147 -3.83 -8.56 -30.13
CA PHE A 147 -2.76 -7.86 -30.86
C PHE A 147 -3.21 -7.38 -32.25
N PRO A 148 -3.43 -6.08 -32.47
CA PRO A 148 -3.84 -5.63 -33.79
C PRO A 148 -2.63 -5.17 -34.61
N TYR A 149 -1.46 -4.93 -33.98
CA TYR A 149 -0.37 -4.16 -34.58
C TYR A 149 1.02 -4.69 -34.23
N THR A 150 1.89 -4.75 -35.24
CA THR A 150 3.34 -4.97 -35.08
C THR A 150 4.04 -3.65 -34.79
N TRP A 151 5.17 -3.69 -34.09
CA TRP A 151 5.99 -2.50 -33.84
C TRP A 151 6.66 -2.06 -35.13
N ALA A 152 6.33 -0.85 -35.58
CA ALA A 152 6.82 -0.30 -36.84
C ALA A 152 8.22 0.30 -36.69
N SER A 153 8.31 1.61 -36.48
CA SER A 153 9.57 2.32 -36.24
C SER A 153 9.37 3.37 -35.15
N TRP A 154 10.48 3.84 -34.57
CA TRP A 154 10.46 4.87 -33.54
C TRP A 154 9.72 6.13 -34.00
N GLU A 155 10.00 6.60 -35.22
CA GLU A 155 9.42 7.81 -35.79
C GLU A 155 7.90 7.72 -35.95
N VAL A 156 7.38 6.54 -36.35
CA VAL A 156 5.95 6.33 -36.54
C VAL A 156 5.21 6.35 -35.21
N ILE A 157 5.75 5.66 -34.19
CA ILE A 157 5.12 5.57 -32.87
C ILE A 157 5.16 6.92 -32.16
N HIS A 158 6.25 7.67 -32.29
CA HIS A 158 6.44 8.93 -31.57
C HIS A 158 5.95 10.17 -32.32
N LYS A 159 5.36 10.01 -33.50
CA LYS A 159 4.91 11.12 -34.34
C LYS A 159 3.94 12.05 -33.60
N HIS A 160 3.06 11.49 -32.78
CA HIS A 160 1.99 12.21 -32.08
C HIS A 160 2.13 12.19 -30.55
N THR A 161 3.33 11.91 -30.01
CA THR A 161 3.56 11.84 -28.55
C THR A 161 3.28 13.17 -27.83
N GLY A 162 3.38 14.31 -28.52
CA GLY A 162 3.04 15.63 -27.99
C GLY A 162 1.53 15.94 -27.99
N GLU A 163 0.73 15.14 -28.68
CA GLU A 163 -0.70 15.37 -28.89
C GLU A 163 -1.56 14.59 -27.90
N VAL A 164 -2.84 14.97 -27.81
CA VAL A 164 -3.85 14.33 -26.97
C VAL A 164 -4.89 13.69 -27.87
N ALA A 165 -5.04 12.37 -27.77
CA ALA A 165 -6.06 11.63 -28.51
C ALA A 165 -7.41 11.65 -27.78
N THR A 166 -8.52 11.82 -28.48
CA THR A 166 -9.87 11.67 -27.92
C THR A 166 -10.54 10.44 -28.51
N ASN A 167 -11.13 9.60 -27.67
CA ASN A 167 -11.82 8.38 -28.08
C ASN A 167 -13.27 8.42 -27.58
N SER A 168 -14.21 8.27 -28.50
CA SER A 168 -15.63 8.16 -28.17
C SER A 168 -15.95 6.83 -27.51
N GLN A 169 -17.01 6.80 -26.70
CA GLN A 169 -17.41 5.61 -25.97
C GLN A 169 -17.80 4.46 -26.91
N LYS A 170 -18.29 4.79 -28.12
CA LYS A 170 -18.61 3.80 -29.17
C LYS A 170 -17.36 3.09 -29.69
N GLN A 171 -16.29 3.83 -29.93
CA GLN A 171 -15.01 3.26 -30.42
C GLN A 171 -14.39 2.33 -29.39
N ILE A 172 -14.36 2.76 -28.12
CA ILE A 172 -13.81 1.95 -27.04
C ILE A 172 -14.67 0.72 -26.74
N SER A 173 -16.00 0.87 -26.76
CA SER A 173 -16.94 -0.23 -26.55
C SER A 173 -16.87 -1.32 -27.62
N ALA A 174 -16.31 -1.04 -28.79
CA ALA A 174 -16.10 -2.02 -29.84
C ALA A 174 -14.95 -2.99 -29.54
N ILE A 175 -14.02 -2.60 -28.66
CA ILE A 175 -12.88 -3.44 -28.25
C ILE A 175 -13.36 -4.48 -27.23
N PRO A 176 -13.20 -5.79 -27.48
CA PRO A 176 -13.59 -6.83 -26.52
C PRO A 176 -12.88 -6.65 -25.17
N GLY A 177 -13.62 -6.78 -24.08
CA GLY A 177 -13.07 -6.68 -22.72
C GLY A 177 -12.81 -5.25 -22.21
N SER A 178 -12.86 -4.21 -23.07
CA SER A 178 -12.56 -2.82 -22.67
C SER A 178 -13.48 -2.33 -21.54
N LYS A 179 -14.79 -2.55 -21.66
CA LYS A 179 -15.79 -2.19 -20.64
C LYS A 179 -15.47 -2.83 -19.29
N THR A 180 -15.08 -4.10 -19.29
CA THR A 180 -14.74 -4.82 -18.05
C THR A 180 -13.49 -4.23 -17.42
N SER A 181 -12.47 -3.92 -18.22
CA SER A 181 -11.22 -3.32 -17.74
C SER A 181 -11.45 -1.95 -17.10
N PHE A 182 -12.25 -1.08 -17.73
CA PHE A 182 -12.53 0.26 -17.19
C PHE A 182 -13.37 0.21 -15.92
N GLU A 183 -14.44 -0.59 -15.90
CA GLU A 183 -15.25 -0.75 -14.67
C GLU A 183 -14.43 -1.37 -13.55
N PHE A 184 -13.60 -2.37 -13.84
CA PHE A 184 -12.71 -2.96 -12.83
C PHE A 184 -11.74 -1.93 -12.26
N ASN A 185 -11.09 -1.12 -13.10
CA ASN A 185 -10.19 -0.05 -12.66
C ASN A 185 -10.91 0.98 -11.77
N ARG A 186 -12.16 1.33 -12.12
CA ARG A 186 -12.99 2.25 -11.33
C ARG A 186 -13.35 1.67 -9.95
N TRP A 187 -13.69 0.39 -9.90
CA TRP A 187 -14.13 -0.29 -8.66
C TRP A 187 -12.99 -0.84 -7.80
N SER A 188 -11.77 -0.96 -8.33
CA SER A 188 -10.65 -1.50 -7.58
C SER A 188 -10.27 -0.63 -6.38
N ILE A 189 -10.30 0.70 -6.51
CA ILE A 189 -9.98 1.62 -5.41
C ILE A 189 -10.99 1.49 -4.25
N PRO A 190 -12.32 1.63 -4.48
CA PRO A 190 -13.31 1.33 -3.44
C PRO A 190 -13.17 -0.09 -2.88
N GLY A 191 -12.92 -1.09 -3.74
CA GLY A 191 -12.73 -2.49 -3.33
C GLY A 191 -11.60 -2.64 -2.32
N CYS A 192 -10.43 -2.04 -2.60
CA CYS A 192 -9.29 -2.02 -1.68
C CYS A 192 -9.62 -1.30 -0.37
N ALA A 193 -10.37 -0.19 -0.41
CA ALA A 193 -10.79 0.52 0.79
C ALA A 193 -11.73 -0.33 1.65
N PHE A 194 -12.70 -1.03 1.06
CA PHE A 194 -13.58 -1.96 1.77
C PHE A 194 -12.82 -3.15 2.36
N LEU A 195 -11.88 -3.75 1.61
CA LEU A 195 -11.02 -4.82 2.11
C LEU A 195 -10.20 -4.34 3.32
N PHE A 196 -9.57 -3.18 3.21
CA PHE A 196 -8.81 -2.59 4.31
C PHE A 196 -9.72 -2.31 5.51
N PHE A 197 -10.91 -1.76 5.30
CA PHE A 197 -11.87 -1.50 6.37
C PHE A 197 -12.37 -2.78 7.04
N MET A 198 -12.62 -3.85 6.29
CA MET A 198 -13.00 -5.14 6.86
C MET A 198 -11.92 -5.68 7.80
N TYR A 199 -10.65 -5.62 7.37
CA TYR A 199 -9.55 -6.06 8.23
C TYR A 199 -9.28 -5.09 9.37
N PHE A 200 -9.26 -3.78 9.16
CA PHE A 200 -8.81 -2.76 10.12
C PHE A 200 -9.90 -1.99 10.86
N GLY A 201 -10.97 -1.62 10.17
CA GLY A 201 -12.10 -0.92 10.78
C GLY A 201 -12.89 -1.78 11.76
N LEU A 202 -13.08 -3.08 11.48
CA LEU A 202 -13.87 -3.96 12.34
C LEU A 202 -13.10 -4.56 13.53
N SER A 203 -11.82 -4.22 13.67
CA SER A 203 -10.96 -4.72 14.76
C SER A 203 -11.51 -4.38 16.14
N SER A 204 -11.24 -5.22 17.15
CA SER A 204 -11.53 -4.91 18.55
C SER A 204 -10.88 -3.60 19.00
N ASP A 205 -9.67 -3.33 18.51
CA ASP A 205 -8.90 -2.13 18.84
C ASP A 205 -9.56 -0.88 18.22
N ALA A 206 -9.95 -0.98 16.96
CA ALA A 206 -10.64 0.10 16.25
C ALA A 206 -12.01 0.40 16.88
N ARG A 207 -12.80 -0.65 17.18
CA ARG A 207 -14.08 -0.50 17.88
C ARG A 207 -13.94 0.11 19.27
N ARG A 208 -12.85 -0.16 20.00
CA ARG A 208 -12.56 0.50 21.27
C ARG A 208 -12.33 2.00 21.08
N GLN A 209 -11.59 2.39 20.05
CA GLN A 209 -11.39 3.81 19.72
C GLN A 209 -12.66 4.47 19.23
N TYR A 210 -13.47 3.80 18.40
CA TYR A 210 -14.78 4.32 17.96
C TYR A 210 -15.70 4.58 19.15
N LYS A 211 -15.72 3.67 20.14
CA LYS A 211 -16.46 3.88 21.39
C LYS A 211 -15.92 5.08 22.17
N LEU A 212 -14.60 5.22 22.29
CA LEU A 212 -13.98 6.35 22.99
C LEU A 212 -14.36 7.68 22.33
N VAL A 213 -14.22 7.77 21.01
CA VAL A 213 -14.57 8.97 20.23
C VAL A 213 -16.07 9.26 20.32
N PHE A 214 -16.91 8.23 20.19
CA PHE A 214 -18.35 8.36 20.35
C PHE A 214 -18.71 8.93 21.72
N TRP A 215 -18.17 8.36 22.80
CA TRP A 215 -18.41 8.83 24.16
C TRP A 215 -17.87 10.23 24.41
N ASN A 216 -16.70 10.58 23.86
CA ASN A 216 -16.17 11.93 23.93
C ASN A 216 -17.08 12.94 23.22
N MET A 217 -17.64 12.56 22.07
CA MET A 217 -18.52 13.43 21.27
C MET A 217 -19.91 13.62 21.91
N VAL A 218 -20.44 12.62 22.61
CA VAL A 218 -21.72 12.75 23.35
C VAL A 218 -21.56 13.25 24.78
N SER A 219 -20.33 13.32 25.31
CA SER A 219 -20.04 13.87 26.63
C SER A 219 -20.48 15.34 26.84
N PRO A 220 -20.34 16.27 25.87
CA PRO A 220 -20.89 17.63 26.00
C PRO A 220 -22.43 17.66 26.02
N LEU A 221 -23.10 16.60 25.54
CA LEU A 221 -24.55 16.46 25.56
C LEU A 221 -25.08 15.82 26.86
N GLY A 222 -24.21 15.58 27.85
CA GLY A 222 -24.57 15.06 29.17
C GLY A 222 -24.72 13.53 29.25
N PHE A 223 -24.49 12.81 28.16
CA PHE A 223 -24.50 11.34 28.15
C PHE A 223 -23.17 10.78 28.70
N LYS A 224 -23.24 9.90 29.70
CA LYS A 224 -22.08 9.26 30.30
C LYS A 224 -21.93 7.81 29.81
N PRO A 225 -20.69 7.32 29.62
CA PRO A 225 -20.46 5.93 29.26
C PRO A 225 -21.01 5.00 30.36
N PRO A 226 -21.51 3.80 29.99
CA PRO A 226 -21.87 2.77 30.94
C PRO A 226 -20.69 2.46 31.85
N THR A 227 -20.91 2.53 33.17
CA THR A 227 -19.91 2.17 34.16
C THR A 227 -19.51 0.70 33.99
N PRO A 228 -18.21 0.36 33.90
CA PRO A 228 -17.78 -1.04 33.82
C PRO A 228 -18.24 -1.78 35.08
N ASN A 229 -19.08 -2.80 34.92
CA ASN A 229 -19.56 -3.62 36.04
C ASN A 229 -18.37 -4.42 36.63
N PRO A 230 -18.00 -4.22 37.91
CA PRO A 230 -16.81 -4.82 38.52
C PRO A 230 -16.86 -6.36 38.61
N LYS A 231 -18.01 -7.01 38.37
CA LYS A 231 -18.17 -8.45 38.56
C LYS A 231 -17.48 -9.34 37.51
N ASN A 232 -17.12 -8.82 36.33
CA ASN A 232 -16.53 -9.64 35.26
C ASN A 232 -14.99 -9.63 35.21
N ASN A 233 -14.31 -8.73 35.94
CA ASN A 233 -12.83 -8.70 36.01
C ASN A 233 -12.25 -9.55 37.15
N ALA A 234 -13.08 -10.09 38.04
CA ALA A 234 -12.64 -10.94 39.14
C ALA A 234 -12.18 -12.35 38.69
N GLN A 235 -12.56 -12.79 37.49
CA GLN A 235 -12.23 -14.14 37.01
C GLN A 235 -10.90 -14.27 36.25
N SER A 236 -10.26 -13.17 35.84
CA SER A 236 -8.95 -13.22 35.17
C SER A 236 -7.76 -12.86 36.07
N SER A 237 -7.99 -12.56 37.36
CA SER A 237 -6.94 -12.08 38.29
C SER A 237 -6.68 -12.98 39.50
N THR A 238 -7.34 -14.14 39.63
CA THR A 238 -7.18 -15.04 40.80
C THR A 238 -6.13 -16.14 40.64
N ARG A 239 -5.27 -16.10 39.60
CA ARG A 239 -3.95 -16.76 39.67
C ARG A 239 -2.87 -15.76 40.04
N ARG A 240 -2.98 -15.17 41.24
CA ARG A 240 -1.86 -14.50 41.89
C ARG A 240 -1.63 -15.23 43.21
N LEU A 241 -0.48 -15.89 43.28
CA LEU A 241 0.00 -16.71 44.40
C LEU A 241 0.04 -15.90 45.71
N ASP A 242 -0.10 -16.64 46.81
CA ASP A 242 -0.23 -16.19 48.18
C ASP A 242 0.83 -15.17 48.67
N PRO A 243 0.44 -14.25 49.58
CA PRO A 243 1.30 -13.22 50.14
C PRO A 243 2.01 -13.75 51.39
N ASN A 244 3.18 -14.38 51.23
CA ASN A 244 4.10 -14.51 52.36
C ASN A 244 5.53 -14.79 51.90
N LYS A 245 6.27 -13.72 51.60
CA LYS A 245 7.73 -13.75 51.67
C LYS A 245 8.23 -12.33 51.98
N ASN A 246 8.56 -12.14 53.25
CA ASN A 246 9.38 -11.02 53.72
C ASN A 246 10.73 -11.06 52.99
N LEU A 247 11.17 -9.92 52.45
CA LEU A 247 12.58 -9.54 52.37
C LEU A 247 12.69 -8.02 52.15
N ASP A 248 13.66 -7.44 52.83
CA ASP A 248 13.80 -6.03 53.17
C ASP A 248 14.37 -5.11 52.07
N ALA A 249 13.86 -3.86 52.04
CA ALA A 249 14.52 -2.58 51.65
C ALA A 249 15.06 -2.34 50.21
N PRO A 250 15.38 -1.07 49.80
CA PRO A 250 14.89 0.28 50.15
C PRO A 250 14.33 1.06 48.91
N PRO A 251 13.85 2.31 49.05
CA PRO A 251 13.09 3.00 48.00
C PRO A 251 14.00 3.84 47.11
N GLU A 252 13.74 3.91 45.79
CA GLU A 252 14.19 5.07 45.00
C GLU A 252 13.41 5.24 43.67
N THR A 253 12.88 6.46 43.53
CA THR A 253 12.93 7.33 42.35
C THR A 253 12.01 7.04 41.15
N VAL A 254 10.88 7.76 41.22
CA VAL A 254 10.12 8.30 40.09
C VAL A 254 11.06 8.93 39.06
N CYS A 255 11.03 8.43 37.82
CA CYS A 255 11.58 9.17 36.68
C CYS A 255 10.47 9.38 35.64
N THR A 256 9.90 10.57 35.70
CA THR A 256 9.16 11.20 34.61
C THR A 256 10.17 11.55 33.53
N SER A 257 10.02 11.03 32.31
CA SER A 257 10.71 11.60 31.14
C SER A 257 9.71 11.96 30.04
N LEU A 258 9.58 13.28 29.94
CA LEU A 258 9.03 14.07 28.87
C LEU A 258 9.92 13.91 27.62
N GLY A 259 9.34 13.84 26.43
CA GLY A 259 10.05 14.22 25.19
C GLY A 259 10.17 13.15 24.10
N THR A 260 9.16 13.05 23.24
CA THR A 260 9.35 12.87 21.79
C THR A 260 8.01 13.15 21.09
N GLN A 261 7.65 14.43 21.03
CA GLN A 261 6.48 14.90 20.30
C GLN A 261 6.84 16.20 19.57
N THR A 262 7.77 16.13 18.62
CA THR A 262 8.12 17.29 17.78
C THR A 262 8.80 16.92 16.45
N LEU A 263 8.31 15.91 15.70
CA LEU A 263 8.76 15.69 14.30
C LEU A 263 7.63 15.23 13.35
N VAL A 264 6.44 15.80 13.47
CA VAL A 264 5.35 15.59 12.47
C VAL A 264 4.87 16.89 11.81
N ASN A 265 5.30 18.07 12.25
CA ASN A 265 4.74 19.33 11.75
C ASN A 265 5.59 20.03 10.67
N GLN A 266 6.27 19.31 9.78
CA GLN A 266 7.09 19.98 8.76
C GLN A 266 7.13 19.28 7.40
N VAL A 267 5.95 18.91 6.87
CA VAL A 267 5.77 18.54 5.45
C VAL A 267 4.55 19.23 4.80
N ASP A 268 3.88 20.19 5.44
CA ASP A 268 2.64 20.80 4.91
C ASP A 268 2.81 22.21 4.30
N GLU A 269 4.01 22.61 3.88
CA GLU A 269 4.20 23.98 3.37
C GLU A 269 5.12 24.05 2.15
N LEU A 270 4.75 23.38 1.05
CA LEU A 270 5.15 23.72 -0.32
C LEU A 270 4.13 23.10 -1.31
N ASP A 271 3.00 23.77 -1.56
CA ASP A 271 2.60 24.13 -2.93
C ASP A 271 1.34 25.01 -2.90
N SER A 272 1.53 26.32 -3.03
CA SER A 272 0.47 27.28 -3.32
C SER A 272 1.09 28.38 -4.16
N GLY A 273 0.85 28.32 -5.47
CA GLY A 273 1.09 29.46 -6.35
C GLY A 273 1.44 29.08 -7.78
N SER A 274 0.43 28.81 -8.62
CA SER A 274 0.42 29.36 -9.98
C SER A 274 -0.96 29.26 -10.62
N GLU A 275 -1.65 30.40 -10.70
CA GLU A 275 -2.75 30.63 -11.63
C GLU A 275 -2.21 30.79 -13.06
N MET A 276 -2.89 30.22 -14.06
CA MET A 276 -3.39 30.96 -15.23
C MET A 276 -4.07 30.06 -16.27
N GLY A 277 -5.15 30.59 -16.86
CA GLY A 277 -5.33 30.47 -18.30
C GLY A 277 -6.54 29.67 -18.78
N HIS A 278 -7.72 30.29 -18.74
CA HIS A 278 -8.81 29.99 -19.66
C HIS A 278 -8.31 30.15 -21.10
N THR A 279 -8.40 29.12 -21.95
CA THR A 279 -8.45 29.31 -23.41
C THR A 279 -9.29 28.22 -24.07
N THR A 280 -10.13 28.71 -24.98
CA THR A 280 -11.19 28.09 -25.77
C THR A 280 -10.76 26.96 -26.71
N LEU A 281 -11.71 26.06 -26.97
CA LEU A 281 -11.75 25.03 -28.04
C LEU A 281 -11.23 25.52 -29.39
N PRO A 282 -10.66 24.63 -30.22
CA PRO A 282 -11.44 24.19 -31.38
C PRO A 282 -11.25 22.72 -31.81
N SER A 283 -12.28 22.25 -32.54
CA SER A 283 -12.29 21.29 -33.65
C SER A 283 -11.88 19.83 -33.45
N GLU A 284 -12.92 19.00 -33.55
CA GLU A 284 -12.98 17.60 -33.95
C GLU A 284 -12.07 17.27 -35.14
N VAL A 285 -11.09 16.37 -34.95
CA VAL A 285 -10.27 15.82 -36.03
C VAL A 285 -10.70 14.38 -36.29
N LYS A 286 -11.34 14.21 -37.45
CA LYS A 286 -11.81 12.96 -38.04
C LYS A 286 -10.61 12.07 -38.40
N ILE A 287 -10.61 10.84 -37.88
CA ILE A 287 -9.67 9.78 -38.26
C ILE A 287 -9.90 9.44 -39.74
N PRO A 288 -8.89 9.48 -40.63
CA PRO A 288 -9.06 8.98 -41.99
C PRO A 288 -9.04 7.44 -42.00
N ASP A 289 -10.02 6.86 -42.68
CA ASP A 289 -10.05 5.46 -43.10
C ASP A 289 -8.75 5.11 -43.84
N LEU A 290 -8.01 4.13 -43.32
CA LEU A 290 -6.91 3.47 -44.00
C LEU A 290 -7.39 2.10 -44.49
N GLU A 291 -8.38 2.14 -45.38
CA GLU A 291 -8.57 1.11 -46.38
C GLU A 291 -7.77 1.54 -47.62
N SER A 292 -6.98 0.61 -48.19
CA SER A 292 -6.05 0.77 -49.33
C SER A 292 -4.60 1.19 -49.01
N ARG A 293 -3.73 0.19 -48.85
CA ARG A 293 -2.53 -0.02 -49.68
C ARG A 293 -1.81 -1.30 -49.24
N VAL A 294 -2.03 -2.35 -50.06
CA VAL A 294 -1.20 -3.54 -50.36
C VAL A 294 -0.56 -4.27 -49.18
#